data_AF-A0A2I0TAE4-F1
#
_entry.id   AF-A0A2I0TAE4-F1
#
_cell.length_a   1.000
_cell.length_b   1.000
_cell.length_c   1.000
_cell.angle_alpha   90.00
_cell.angle_beta   90.00
_cell.angle_gamma   90.00
#
_symmetry.space_group_name_H-M   'P 1'
#
loop_
_entity.id
_entity.type
_entity.pdbx_description
1 polymer ?
#
loop_
_entity_poly.entity_id
_entity_poly.type
_entity_poly.pdbx_seq_one_letter_code
_entity_poly.pdbx_strand_id
1 'polypeptide(L)'
;MRLGFDTRVTVLGHVQRGGTPSAFDRVLSSKMGMEAVMALLEATPDTPACVVSLSGNQSVRLPLMECVQVTKDVQKAMDEKRFEEAIQLRGRSFENNWNIYKLLAHQKPAQEKSPFSMAILNVGAPAAGMNAAVRSAVRIAICQGHTVYVVSDGFEGLSKGQIREVGWHDVAGWLGRGGSMLGTKR
;
A
#
# COMPACT_ATOMS: atom_id res chain seq x y z
N MET A 1 -7.56 23.32 22.76
CA MET A 1 -7.87 22.97 21.36
C MET A 1 -7.84 24.24 20.52
N ARG A 2 -6.98 24.34 19.50
CA ARG A 2 -6.70 25.60 18.75
C ARG A 2 -7.66 25.89 17.58
N LEU A 3 -8.42 24.90 17.09
CA LEU A 3 -9.18 25.01 15.82
C LEU A 3 -10.71 24.87 15.96
N GLY A 4 -11.24 24.60 17.16
CA GLY A 4 -12.69 24.58 17.41
C GLY A 4 -13.49 23.38 16.85
N PHE A 5 -12.85 22.35 16.30
CA PHE A 5 -13.53 21.15 15.80
C PHE A 5 -13.96 20.18 16.93
N ASP A 6 -15.13 19.53 16.81
CA ASP A 6 -15.49 18.38 17.65
C ASP A 6 -14.49 17.26 17.39
N THR A 7 -13.80 16.83 18.45
CA THR A 7 -12.66 15.92 18.38
C THR A 7 -12.91 14.73 19.29
N ARG A 8 -12.86 13.53 18.73
CA ARG A 8 -12.99 12.26 19.47
C ARG A 8 -11.69 11.47 19.39
N VAL A 9 -11.41 10.73 20.45
CA VAL A 9 -10.25 9.83 20.54
C VAL A 9 -10.75 8.40 20.68
N THR A 10 -10.25 7.52 19.82
CA THR A 10 -10.56 6.08 19.87
C THR A 10 -9.26 5.30 20.01
N VAL A 11 -9.12 4.58 21.13
CA VAL A 11 -8.00 3.64 21.35
C VAL A 11 -8.51 2.24 21.09
N LEU A 12 -8.03 1.62 20.00
CA LEU A 12 -8.56 0.32 19.53
C LEU A 12 -8.24 -0.84 20.48
N GLY A 13 -7.05 -0.87 21.07
CA GLY A 13 -6.65 -1.91 22.03
C GLY A 13 -6.63 -3.34 21.44
N HIS A 14 -7.09 -4.31 22.23
CA HIS A 14 -6.93 -5.75 21.96
C HIS A 14 -7.71 -6.27 20.72
N VAL A 15 -8.66 -5.49 20.19
CA VAL A 15 -9.41 -5.88 18.98
C VAL A 15 -8.50 -6.14 17.78
N GLN A 16 -7.31 -5.52 17.74
CA GLN A 16 -6.31 -5.71 16.68
C GLN A 16 -5.58 -7.07 16.72
N ARG A 17 -5.71 -7.84 17.81
CA ARG A 17 -5.12 -9.19 17.96
C ARG A 17 -6.15 -10.32 17.89
N GLY A 18 -7.44 -9.98 18.01
CA GLY A 18 -8.53 -10.94 17.94
C GLY A 18 -9.08 -11.12 16.53
N GLY A 19 -10.16 -11.91 16.42
CA GLY A 19 -10.83 -12.19 15.15
C GLY A 19 -10.26 -13.41 14.42
N THR A 20 -10.81 -13.66 13.23
CA THR A 20 -10.41 -14.83 12.41
C THR A 20 -9.30 -14.43 11.44
N PRO A 21 -8.22 -15.23 11.32
CA PRO A 21 -7.14 -14.95 10.37
C PRO A 21 -7.66 -14.75 8.94
N SER A 22 -7.09 -13.77 8.23
CA SER A 22 -7.44 -13.48 6.84
C SER A 22 -7.04 -14.62 5.90
N ALA A 23 -7.56 -14.63 4.68
CA ALA A 23 -7.13 -15.62 3.67
C ALA A 23 -5.61 -15.54 3.42
N PHE A 24 -5.04 -14.33 3.43
CA PHE A 24 -3.61 -14.11 3.31
C PHE A 24 -2.84 -14.79 4.46
N ASP A 25 -3.24 -14.53 5.72
CA ASP A 25 -2.57 -15.09 6.89
C ASP A 25 -2.62 -16.61 6.91
N ARG A 26 -3.76 -17.22 6.53
CA ARG A 26 -3.91 -18.68 6.48
C ARG A 26 -2.99 -19.33 5.45
N VAL A 27 -2.89 -18.74 4.27
CA VAL A 27 -2.00 -19.26 3.20
C VAL A 27 -0.55 -19.04 3.59
N LEU A 28 -0.22 -17.85 4.11
CA LEU A 28 1.12 -17.50 4.58
C LEU A 28 1.59 -18.47 5.68
N SER A 29 0.77 -18.70 6.72
CA SER A 29 1.12 -19.59 7.83
C SER A 29 1.30 -21.03 7.37
N SER A 30 0.45 -21.50 6.45
CA SER A 30 0.55 -22.87 5.91
C SER A 30 1.86 -23.07 5.14
N LYS A 31 2.24 -22.10 4.30
CA LYS A 31 3.50 -22.13 3.54
C LYS A 31 4.72 -22.10 4.47
N MET A 32 4.74 -21.17 5.43
CA MET A 32 5.85 -21.07 6.37
C MET A 32 5.95 -22.28 7.30
N GLY A 33 4.81 -22.86 7.71
CA GLY A 33 4.79 -24.07 8.54
C GLY A 33 5.41 -25.27 7.80
N MET A 34 5.04 -25.47 6.54
CA MET A 34 5.67 -26.49 5.69
C MET A 34 7.18 -26.25 5.56
N GLU A 35 7.59 -25.03 5.23
CA GLU A 35 9.01 -24.70 5.05
C GLU A 35 9.82 -24.87 6.33
N ALA A 36 9.22 -24.58 7.50
CA ALA A 36 9.88 -24.78 8.79
C ALA A 36 10.13 -26.27 9.08
N VAL A 37 9.17 -27.15 8.75
CA VAL A 37 9.38 -28.60 8.86
C VAL A 37 10.50 -29.06 7.94
N MET A 38 10.51 -28.60 6.68
CA MET A 38 11.59 -28.92 5.74
C MET A 38 12.94 -28.42 6.25
N ALA A 39 13.01 -27.19 6.77
CA ALA A 39 14.22 -26.62 7.33
C ALA A 39 14.77 -27.44 8.49
N LEU A 40 13.90 -28.00 9.34
CA LEU A 40 14.31 -28.86 10.45
C LEU A 40 14.83 -30.22 9.97
N LEU A 41 14.21 -30.82 8.96
CA LEU A 41 14.63 -32.11 8.41
C LEU A 41 15.97 -32.04 7.66
N GLU A 42 16.22 -30.91 7.00
CA GLU A 42 17.45 -30.66 6.24
C GLU A 42 18.60 -30.10 7.10
N ALA A 43 18.31 -29.67 8.33
CA ALA A 43 19.31 -29.09 9.21
C ALA A 43 20.36 -30.12 9.64
N THR A 44 21.61 -29.69 9.60
CA THR A 44 22.77 -30.39 10.15
C THR A 44 23.27 -29.70 11.42
N PRO A 45 24.16 -30.31 12.22
CA PRO A 45 24.77 -29.64 13.38
C PRO A 45 25.48 -28.32 13.06
N ASP A 46 25.95 -28.16 11.82
CA ASP A 46 26.63 -26.95 11.34
C ASP A 46 25.65 -25.91 10.76
N THR A 47 24.37 -26.27 10.59
CA THR A 47 23.35 -25.35 10.05
C THR A 47 22.95 -24.35 11.14
N PRO A 48 23.14 -23.03 10.93
CA PRO A 48 22.75 -22.04 11.92
C PRO A 48 21.23 -21.97 12.06
N ALA A 49 20.77 -21.59 13.24
CA ALA A 49 19.34 -21.32 13.46
C ALA A 49 18.82 -20.28 12.46
N CYS A 50 17.65 -20.55 11.88
CA CYS A 50 17.07 -19.69 10.85
C CYS A 50 15.64 -19.25 11.19
N VAL A 51 15.22 -18.17 10.53
CA VAL A 51 13.84 -17.68 10.47
C VAL A 51 13.30 -18.01 9.09
N VAL A 52 12.18 -18.73 9.06
CA VAL A 52 11.41 -18.94 7.83
C VAL A 52 10.59 -17.70 7.54
N SER A 53 10.68 -17.20 6.31
CA SER A 53 9.97 -16.01 5.86
C SER A 53 9.51 -16.16 4.41
N LEU A 54 8.75 -15.18 3.93
CA LEU A 54 8.31 -15.07 2.55
C LEU A 54 8.86 -13.76 1.97
N SER A 55 9.75 -13.88 0.98
CA SER A 55 10.35 -12.74 0.27
C SER A 55 10.10 -12.89 -1.23
N GLY A 56 9.57 -11.85 -1.89
CA GLY A 56 9.23 -11.93 -3.32
C GLY A 56 8.23 -13.04 -3.66
N ASN A 57 7.31 -13.36 -2.74
CA ASN A 57 6.37 -14.50 -2.85
C ASN A 57 7.03 -15.89 -2.91
N GLN A 58 8.28 -16.00 -2.46
CA GLN A 58 9.03 -17.26 -2.30
C GLN A 58 9.42 -17.48 -0.84
N SER A 59 9.35 -18.74 -0.40
CA SER A 59 9.83 -19.13 0.93
C SER A 59 11.36 -18.97 1.01
N VAL A 60 11.85 -18.35 2.08
CA VAL A 60 13.28 -18.14 2.32
C VAL A 60 13.62 -18.43 3.77
N ARG A 61 14.86 -18.85 4.01
CA ARG A 61 15.44 -19.07 5.35
C ARG A 61 16.51 -18.02 5.59
N LEU A 62 16.39 -17.26 6.67
CA LEU A 62 17.32 -16.19 7.02
C LEU A 62 18.03 -16.51 8.33
N PRO A 63 19.32 -16.18 8.52
CA PRO A 63 20.00 -16.41 9.79
C PRO A 63 19.29 -15.68 10.94
N LEU A 64 18.91 -16.42 11.99
CA LEU A 64 18.13 -15.88 13.10
C LEU A 64 18.84 -14.71 13.78
N MET A 65 20.15 -14.84 14.00
CA MET A 65 20.95 -13.83 14.69
C MET A 65 20.99 -12.50 13.92
N GLU A 66 21.08 -12.56 12.60
CA GLU A 66 21.05 -11.35 11.76
C GLU A 66 19.68 -10.67 11.81
N CYS A 67 18.59 -11.44 11.70
CA CYS A 67 17.25 -10.89 11.81
C CYS A 67 17.03 -10.18 13.16
N VAL A 68 17.48 -10.79 14.26
CA VAL A 68 17.40 -10.17 15.59
C VAL A 68 18.23 -8.90 15.65
N GLN A 69 19.44 -8.89 15.11
CA GLN A 69 20.30 -7.71 15.13
C GLN A 69 19.68 -6.53 14.37
N VAL A 70 19.19 -6.77 13.15
CA VAL A 70 18.54 -5.72 12.33
C VAL A 70 17.34 -5.11 13.07
N THR A 71 16.54 -5.91 13.78
CA THR A 71 15.41 -5.37 14.55
C THR A 71 15.83 -4.48 15.73
N LYS A 72 16.97 -4.79 16.39
CA LYS A 72 17.54 -3.95 17.44
C LYS A 72 18.09 -2.64 16.88
N ASP A 73 18.71 -2.69 15.70
CA ASP A 73 19.29 -1.52 15.07
C ASP A 73 18.23 -0.49 14.68
N VAL A 74 17.03 -0.93 14.26
CA VAL A 74 15.89 -0.04 14.03
C VAL A 74 15.52 0.73 15.30
N GLN A 75 15.43 0.05 16.45
CA GLN A 75 15.09 0.69 17.72
C GLN A 75 16.19 1.68 18.14
N LYS A 76 17.45 1.27 18.02
CA LYS A 76 18.60 2.13 18.31
C LYS A 76 18.58 3.41 17.46
N ALA A 77 18.34 3.29 16.16
CA ALA A 77 18.24 4.44 15.26
C ALA A 77 17.11 5.39 15.67
N MET A 78 15.97 4.87 16.12
CA MET A 78 14.87 5.68 16.66
C MET A 78 15.26 6.42 17.95
N ASP A 79 15.90 5.72 18.90
CA ASP A 79 16.32 6.29 20.20
C ASP A 79 17.35 7.40 20.00
N GLU A 80 18.25 7.22 19.03
CA GLU A 80 19.30 8.17 18.65
C GLU A 80 18.81 9.24 17.64
N LYS A 81 17.50 9.30 17.37
CA LYS A 81 16.82 10.27 16.48
C LYS A 81 17.30 10.25 15.02
N ARG A 82 17.88 9.14 14.56
CA ARG A 82 18.26 8.91 13.16
C ARG A 82 17.08 8.33 12.37
N PHE A 83 16.08 9.18 12.10
CA PHE A 83 14.81 8.74 11.54
C PHE A 83 14.88 8.28 10.08
N GLU A 84 15.73 8.89 9.24
CA GLU A 84 15.89 8.40 7.86
C GLU A 84 16.47 6.98 7.85
N GLU A 85 17.48 6.73 8.68
CA GLU A 85 18.09 5.40 8.82
C GLU A 85 17.07 4.37 9.34
N ALA A 86 16.25 4.74 10.34
CA ALA A 86 15.21 3.85 10.85
C ALA A 86 14.19 3.45 9.75
N ILE A 87 13.87 4.36 8.83
CA ILE A 87 13.01 4.07 7.67
C ILE A 87 13.70 3.11 6.71
N GLN A 88 14.99 3.34 6.40
CA GLN A 88 15.77 2.49 5.51
C GLN A 88 15.92 1.07 6.07
N LEU A 89 16.17 0.93 7.37
CA LEU A 89 16.30 -0.36 8.06
C LEU A 89 14.99 -1.16 8.08
N ARG A 90 13.82 -0.50 8.02
CA ARG A 90 12.51 -1.18 7.84
C ARG A 90 12.35 -1.79 6.43
N GLY A 91 13.19 -1.39 5.49
CA GLY A 91 13.23 -1.89 4.12
C GLY A 91 12.43 -1.06 3.11
N ARG A 92 12.68 -1.34 1.83
CA ARG A 92 12.14 -0.57 0.69
C ARG A 92 10.61 -0.54 0.64
N SER A 93 9.93 -1.61 1.07
CA SER A 93 8.46 -1.66 1.07
C SER A 93 7.86 -0.64 2.04
N PHE A 94 8.47 -0.47 3.22
CA PHE A 94 8.06 0.53 4.20
C PHE A 94 8.28 1.94 3.67
N GLU A 95 9.47 2.21 3.12
CA GLU A 95 9.81 3.51 2.52
C GLU A 95 8.87 3.88 1.37
N ASN A 96 8.56 2.94 0.47
CA ASN A 96 7.64 3.15 -0.63
C ASN A 96 6.24 3.51 -0.12
N ASN A 97 5.72 2.76 0.86
CA ASN A 97 4.41 3.05 1.46
C ASN A 97 4.39 4.42 2.14
N TRP A 98 5.46 4.78 2.85
CA TRP A 98 5.61 6.09 3.49
C TRP A 98 5.59 7.24 2.47
N ASN A 99 6.32 7.08 1.36
CA ASN A 99 6.41 8.09 0.30
C ASN A 99 5.07 8.25 -0.43
N ILE A 100 4.39 7.14 -0.76
CA ILE A 100 3.06 7.18 -1.38
C ILE A 100 2.04 7.83 -0.44
N TYR A 101 2.06 7.49 0.85
CA TYR A 101 1.15 8.11 1.81
C TYR A 101 1.32 9.62 1.88
N LYS A 102 2.56 10.12 2.02
CA LYS A 102 2.86 11.56 2.03
C LYS A 102 2.34 12.26 0.77
N LEU A 103 2.51 11.62 -0.39
CA LEU A 103 2.08 12.15 -1.69
C LEU A 103 0.55 12.23 -1.81
N LEU A 104 -0.18 11.25 -1.28
CA LEU A 104 -1.64 11.16 -1.41
C LEU A 104 -2.42 11.85 -0.29
N ALA A 105 -1.80 12.04 0.88
CA ALA A 105 -2.42 12.65 2.05
C ALA A 105 -2.38 14.19 1.98
N HIS A 106 -1.29 14.75 1.48
CA HIS A 106 -1.10 16.19 1.38
C HIS A 106 -1.14 16.64 -0.08
N GLN A 107 -2.09 17.51 -0.41
CA GLN A 107 -2.11 18.14 -1.72
C GLN A 107 -0.92 19.09 -1.81
N LYS A 108 0.07 18.72 -2.64
CA LYS A 108 1.15 19.61 -3.04
C LYS A 108 0.85 20.04 -4.47
N PRO A 109 0.29 21.24 -4.68
CA PRO A 109 0.04 21.71 -6.03
C PRO A 109 1.37 21.79 -6.79
N ALA A 110 1.39 21.28 -8.02
CA ALA A 110 2.52 21.45 -8.89
C ALA A 110 2.77 22.95 -9.11
N GLN A 111 4.03 23.36 -9.09
CA GLN A 111 4.40 24.77 -9.32
C GLN A 111 4.10 25.20 -10.75
N GLU A 112 4.17 24.27 -11.70
CA GLU A 112 3.91 24.50 -13.11
C GLU A 112 2.93 23.45 -13.65
N LYS A 113 2.08 23.86 -14.60
CA LYS A 113 1.26 22.92 -15.34
C LYS A 113 2.11 22.26 -16.43
N SER A 114 2.08 20.94 -16.46
CA SER A 114 2.67 20.18 -17.56
C SER A 114 1.80 20.33 -18.83
N PRO A 115 2.38 20.15 -20.03
CA PRO A 115 1.62 20.12 -21.27
C PRO A 115 0.85 18.80 -21.49
N PHE A 116 0.97 17.83 -20.58
CA PHE A 116 0.42 16.50 -20.75
C PHE A 116 -0.97 16.37 -20.12
N SER A 117 -1.83 15.62 -20.82
CA SER A 117 -3.16 15.22 -20.35
C SER A 117 -3.23 13.72 -20.22
N MET A 118 -3.90 13.24 -19.17
CA MET A 118 -4.07 11.80 -18.89
C MET A 118 -5.55 11.47 -18.77
N ALA A 119 -6.01 10.40 -19.45
CA ALA A 119 -7.35 9.86 -19.29
C ALA A 119 -7.29 8.51 -18.56
N ILE A 120 -8.18 8.29 -17.59
CA ILE A 120 -8.28 7.07 -16.81
C ILE A 120 -9.64 6.41 -17.06
N LEU A 121 -9.64 5.11 -17.36
CA LEU A 121 -10.85 4.31 -17.54
C LEU A 121 -10.68 2.93 -16.89
N ASN A 122 -11.81 2.31 -16.52
CA ASN A 122 -11.84 0.95 -15.98
C ASN A 122 -12.48 0.01 -16.99
N VAL A 123 -11.81 -1.10 -17.31
CA VAL A 123 -12.27 -2.11 -18.27
C VAL A 123 -12.34 -3.47 -17.59
N GLY A 124 -13.39 -4.24 -17.90
CA GLY A 124 -13.62 -5.56 -17.34
C GLY A 124 -14.82 -5.64 -16.40
N ALA A 125 -14.83 -6.66 -15.53
CA ALA A 125 -15.83 -6.77 -14.48
C ALA A 125 -15.44 -5.93 -13.25
N PRO A 126 -16.41 -5.41 -12.47
CA PRO A 126 -16.10 -4.65 -11.26
C PRO A 126 -15.22 -5.44 -10.29
N ALA A 127 -14.13 -4.83 -9.83
CA ALA A 127 -13.18 -5.43 -8.89
C ALA A 127 -12.91 -4.49 -7.70
N ALA A 128 -12.75 -5.09 -6.51
CA ALA A 128 -12.31 -4.33 -5.33
C ALA A 128 -10.91 -3.73 -5.59
N GLY A 129 -10.75 -2.44 -5.29
CA GLY A 129 -9.49 -1.72 -5.48
C GLY A 129 -9.46 -0.82 -6.72
N MET A 130 -10.38 -0.95 -7.67
CA MET A 130 -10.45 -0.06 -8.85
C MET A 130 -10.53 1.42 -8.44
N ASN A 131 -11.41 1.75 -7.50
CA ASN A 131 -11.56 3.12 -7.00
C ASN A 131 -10.32 3.64 -6.28
N ALA A 132 -9.61 2.77 -5.54
CA ALA A 132 -8.36 3.11 -4.88
C ALA A 132 -7.23 3.39 -5.89
N ALA A 133 -7.18 2.62 -6.98
CA ALA A 133 -6.25 2.82 -8.08
C ALA A 133 -6.52 4.13 -8.82
N VAL A 134 -7.77 4.38 -9.23
CA VAL A 134 -8.18 5.63 -9.89
C VAL A 134 -7.86 6.84 -9.00
N ARG A 135 -8.23 6.78 -7.71
CA ARG A 135 -7.94 7.86 -6.75
C ARG A 135 -6.45 8.15 -6.68
N SER A 136 -5.61 7.12 -6.60
CA SER A 136 -4.16 7.29 -6.52
C SER A 136 -3.60 7.90 -7.80
N ALA A 137 -4.00 7.39 -8.97
CA ALA A 137 -3.56 7.89 -10.27
C ALA A 137 -3.94 9.37 -10.48
N VAL A 138 -5.21 9.74 -10.22
CA VAL A 138 -5.68 11.12 -10.33
C VAL A 138 -4.86 12.07 -9.45
N ARG A 139 -4.67 11.71 -8.17
CA ARG A 139 -3.94 12.55 -7.23
C ARG A 139 -2.47 12.71 -7.59
N ILE A 140 -1.81 11.63 -8.02
CA ILE A 140 -0.40 11.67 -8.44
C ILE A 140 -0.24 12.54 -9.68
N ALA A 141 -1.12 12.37 -10.68
CA ALA A 141 -1.07 13.15 -11.91
C ALA A 141 -1.29 14.65 -11.67
N ILE A 142 -2.23 15.01 -10.78
CA ILE A 142 -2.43 16.42 -10.37
C ILE A 142 -1.20 16.97 -9.64
N CYS A 143 -0.57 16.20 -8.74
CA CYS A 143 0.67 16.61 -8.08
C CYS A 143 1.84 16.82 -9.06
N GLN A 144 1.80 16.19 -10.24
CA GLN A 144 2.77 16.37 -11.33
C GLN A 144 2.37 17.50 -12.31
N GLY A 145 1.20 18.14 -12.10
CA GLY A 145 0.73 19.24 -12.94
C GLY A 145 0.04 18.79 -14.23
N HIS A 146 -0.36 17.53 -14.35
CA HIS A 146 -1.12 17.03 -15.48
C HIS A 146 -2.61 17.42 -15.39
N THR A 147 -3.23 17.65 -16.54
CA THR A 147 -4.70 17.71 -16.64
C THR A 147 -5.24 16.28 -16.70
N VAL A 148 -6.19 15.94 -15.83
CA VAL A 148 -6.66 14.56 -15.67
C VAL A 148 -8.13 14.46 -16.07
N TYR A 149 -8.43 13.47 -16.90
CA TYR A 149 -9.76 13.11 -17.34
C TYR A 149 -10.12 11.71 -16.86
N VAL A 150 -11.39 11.47 -16.63
CA VAL A 150 -11.94 10.12 -16.43
C VAL A 150 -12.97 9.82 -17.49
N VAL A 151 -13.00 8.56 -17.91
CA VAL A 151 -13.96 8.06 -18.89
C VAL A 151 -14.95 7.15 -18.19
N SER A 152 -16.23 7.38 -18.43
CA SER A 152 -17.29 6.54 -17.88
C SER A 152 -17.43 5.24 -18.66
N ASP A 153 -17.84 4.15 -18.02
CA ASP A 153 -18.23 2.88 -18.67
C ASP A 153 -17.20 2.29 -19.66
N GLY A 154 -15.91 2.49 -19.39
CA GLY A 154 -14.82 1.94 -20.19
C GLY A 154 -14.80 2.46 -21.63
N PHE A 155 -14.54 1.56 -22.59
CA PHE A 155 -14.49 1.93 -24.01
C PHE A 155 -15.85 2.29 -24.61
N GLU A 156 -16.95 1.79 -24.03
CA GLU A 156 -18.29 2.13 -24.51
C GLU A 156 -18.64 3.59 -24.21
N GLY A 157 -18.31 4.08 -23.00
CA GLY A 157 -18.48 5.50 -22.72
C GLY A 157 -17.47 6.35 -23.47
N LEU A 158 -16.27 5.85 -23.74
CA LEU A 158 -15.29 6.54 -24.59
C LEU A 158 -15.83 6.80 -26.00
N SER A 159 -16.42 5.78 -26.64
CA SER A 159 -16.98 5.93 -28.00
C SER A 159 -18.15 6.91 -28.06
N LYS A 160 -18.84 7.11 -26.93
CA LYS A 160 -19.91 8.10 -26.76
C LYS A 160 -19.41 9.47 -26.28
N GLY A 161 -18.10 9.66 -26.13
CA GLY A 161 -17.50 10.91 -25.66
C GLY A 161 -17.76 11.23 -24.19
N GLN A 162 -18.06 10.23 -23.35
CA GLN A 162 -18.35 10.39 -21.92
C GLN A 162 -17.07 10.60 -21.08
N ILE A 163 -16.36 11.68 -21.40
CA ILE A 163 -15.10 12.09 -20.80
C ILE A 163 -15.36 13.33 -19.95
N ARG A 164 -14.85 13.36 -18.72
CA ARG A 164 -14.91 14.54 -17.86
C ARG A 164 -13.57 14.82 -17.20
N GLU A 165 -13.21 16.08 -17.06
CA GLU A 165 -12.05 16.49 -16.25
C GLU A 165 -12.33 16.20 -14.77
N VAL A 166 -11.29 15.85 -14.02
CA VAL A 166 -11.39 15.55 -12.58
C VAL A 166 -10.32 16.27 -11.78
N GLY A 167 -10.73 16.76 -10.62
CA GLY A 167 -9.87 17.37 -9.62
C GLY A 167 -9.60 16.46 -8.42
N TRP A 168 -8.79 16.99 -7.49
CA TRP A 168 -8.35 16.28 -6.29
C TRP A 168 -9.50 15.81 -5.38
N HIS A 169 -10.56 16.62 -5.29
CA HIS A 169 -11.70 16.39 -4.41
C HIS A 169 -12.72 15.40 -5.01
N ASP A 170 -12.77 15.25 -6.33
CA ASP A 170 -13.72 14.34 -6.99
C ASP A 170 -13.52 12.87 -6.62
N VAL A 171 -12.29 12.51 -6.26
CA VAL A 171 -11.90 11.16 -5.82
C VAL A 171 -11.78 11.03 -4.30
N ALA A 172 -12.26 12.01 -3.53
CA ALA A 172 -12.26 11.94 -2.08
C ALA A 172 -13.18 10.82 -1.57
N GLY A 173 -12.72 10.03 -0.60
CA GLY A 173 -13.48 8.92 -0.03
C GLY A 173 -13.53 7.64 -0.88
N TRP A 174 -12.88 7.60 -2.05
CA TRP A 174 -12.90 6.44 -2.95
C TRP A 174 -12.05 5.25 -2.47
N LEU A 175 -11.12 5.48 -1.53
CA LEU A 175 -10.14 4.48 -1.08
C LEU A 175 -10.80 3.18 -0.56
N GLY A 176 -11.93 3.29 0.15
CA GLY A 176 -12.64 2.15 0.73
C GLY A 176 -13.91 1.72 -0.02
N ARG A 177 -14.18 2.27 -1.21
CA ARG A 177 -15.40 1.96 -1.98
C ARG A 177 -15.16 0.74 -2.87
N GLY A 178 -16.04 -0.25 -2.78
CA GLY A 178 -16.06 -1.40 -3.70
C GLY A 178 -16.54 -1.04 -5.12
N GLY A 179 -16.35 -1.96 -6.06
CA GLY A 179 -16.77 -1.80 -7.47
C GLY A 179 -15.98 -0.74 -8.24
N SER A 180 -16.62 -0.12 -9.24
CA SER A 180 -16.07 0.97 -10.05
C SER A 180 -17.01 2.18 -10.05
N MET A 181 -16.57 3.29 -9.47
CA MET A 181 -17.30 4.57 -9.48
C MET A 181 -17.31 5.23 -10.87
N LEU A 182 -16.38 4.86 -11.75
CA LEU A 182 -16.38 5.29 -13.15
C LEU A 182 -17.34 4.45 -14.01
N GLY A 183 -17.87 3.35 -13.48
CA GLY A 183 -18.42 2.28 -14.31
C GLY A 183 -17.32 1.44 -14.94
N THR A 184 -17.65 0.25 -15.41
CA THR A 184 -16.74 -0.62 -16.14
C THR A 184 -17.55 -1.61 -16.96
N LYS A 185 -17.08 -1.88 -18.18
CA LYS A 185 -17.71 -2.81 -19.12
C LYS A 185 -16.63 -3.68 -19.77
N ARG A 186 -17.04 -4.84 -20.26
CA ARG A 186 -16.20 -5.79 -21.00
C ARG A 186 -16.21 -5.47 -22.48
#